data_AF-A0A9X4QLY0-F1
#
_entry.id   AF-A0A9X4QLY0-F1
#
_cell.length_a   1.000
_cell.length_b   1.000
_cell.length_c   1.000
_cell.angle_alpha   90.00
_cell.angle_beta   90.00
_cell.angle_gamma   90.00
#
_symmetry.space_group_name_H-M   'P 1'
#
loop_
_entity.id
_entity.type
_entity.pdbx_description
1 polymer ?
#
loop_
_entity_poly.entity_id
_entity_poly.type
_entity_poly.pdbx_seq_one_letter_code
_entity_poly.pdbx_strand_id
1 'polypeptide(L)'
;MTVGKAAAKPDIDGEIGAGEWTGAEPIDMSDETQVAQGDGALIGATETDLTGTVRLMWDSFGLYLAGTVRDNEYFNPYGQGDPLNNNDVIQLTVDPMNRKTSGTGDAYIFDFVPTSGSDQSGPAAWYEHWKWGGADYRAGVKVAGKKTADGYSLEAFLPWSALRKNGESFTPGPNMKLGLGVMIGDFRANGQLKGILTNFGQGENTIGDASSYRTALLTERATASANVSQGKPVIASSNNAPSSDPAMAADGDEATAWVAANGDLPQFLQVDLGRSYHLSRIEQLYLTNDPWKYTLEGSNDGTDWTMLADRSDNAVQGPSFADDVAGSYRYVRVNMIAGWGNWATMKEFKVLTDESLLISAAYAIDESARTIAGVRHGEAVDTFLSRLASVNAEIGLFRADGTTPVAGGTVEDGMKLILQSTKGQEPVVYTVNVDSPFTISTSFKVGHNGHPAGLAPGELLTGMLQATNNGAAAQTVTLVTALYDDSGEDGALVNFSYRTQTLAAGETSTLTAGFKLPNAVAGFKAKLFVVSGSDFLAPTGILSEPAVLAGE
;
A
#
# COMPACT_ATOMS: atom_id res chain seq x y z
N MET A 1 2.26 -13.98 -21.39
CA MET A 1 2.72 -13.60 -20.04
C MET A 1 2.94 -12.10 -19.97
N THR A 2 2.98 -11.54 -18.78
CA THR A 2 3.33 -10.13 -18.51
C THR A 2 4.71 -10.06 -17.85
N VAL A 3 5.48 -9.03 -18.19
CA VAL A 3 6.77 -8.74 -17.54
C VAL A 3 6.70 -7.32 -17.01
N GLY A 4 6.67 -7.19 -15.69
CA GLY A 4 6.49 -5.91 -15.01
C GLY A 4 7.77 -5.07 -14.99
N LYS A 5 7.61 -3.75 -15.04
CA LYS A 5 8.73 -2.82 -14.90
C LYS A 5 9.26 -2.80 -13.47
N ALA A 6 10.57 -2.92 -13.30
CA ALA A 6 11.23 -2.91 -12.00
C ALA A 6 11.10 -1.55 -11.31
N ALA A 7 10.85 -1.55 -10.00
CA ALA A 7 10.72 -0.33 -9.20
C ALA A 7 12.07 0.36 -8.96
N ALA A 8 13.09 -0.46 -8.73
CA ALA A 8 14.49 -0.12 -8.71
C ALA A 8 15.24 -1.25 -9.44
N LYS A 9 16.44 -0.97 -9.90
CA LYS A 9 17.31 -1.97 -10.53
C LYS A 9 17.63 -3.08 -9.51
N PRO A 10 17.35 -4.37 -9.83
CA PRO A 10 17.84 -5.51 -9.05
C PRO A 10 19.37 -5.55 -8.94
N ASP A 11 19.85 -5.94 -7.77
CA ASP A 11 21.24 -6.20 -7.46
C ASP A 11 21.57 -7.64 -7.87
N ILE A 12 22.32 -7.79 -8.98
CA ILE A 12 22.72 -9.11 -9.49
C ILE A 12 23.83 -9.69 -8.61
N ASP A 13 23.46 -10.32 -7.49
CA ASP A 13 24.37 -10.88 -6.50
C ASP A 13 24.13 -12.37 -6.20
N GLY A 14 23.03 -12.94 -6.71
CA GLY A 14 22.66 -14.34 -6.56
C GLY A 14 21.80 -14.63 -5.32
N GLU A 15 21.40 -13.60 -4.58
CA GLU A 15 20.50 -13.64 -3.43
C GLU A 15 19.09 -13.13 -3.81
N ILE A 16 18.12 -14.02 -3.97
CA ILE A 16 16.76 -13.59 -4.35
C ILE A 16 16.03 -13.01 -3.13
N GLY A 17 16.13 -11.70 -2.94
CA GLY A 17 15.52 -10.97 -1.82
C GLY A 17 13.99 -10.82 -1.95
N ALA A 18 13.26 -10.96 -0.83
CA ALA A 18 11.80 -10.88 -0.81
C ALA A 18 11.23 -9.52 -1.26
N GLY A 19 11.98 -8.42 -1.07
CA GLY A 19 11.56 -7.07 -1.46
C GLY A 19 12.00 -6.67 -2.87
N GLU A 20 13.10 -7.23 -3.36
CA GLU A 20 13.73 -6.86 -4.63
C GLU A 20 12.88 -7.25 -5.83
N TRP A 21 12.37 -8.48 -5.82
CA TRP A 21 11.57 -9.04 -6.91
C TRP A 21 10.06 -8.80 -6.73
N THR A 22 9.68 -7.78 -5.94
CA THR A 22 8.28 -7.40 -5.70
C THR A 22 7.61 -6.94 -6.98
N GLY A 23 6.52 -7.61 -7.37
CA GLY A 23 5.76 -7.29 -8.59
C GLY A 23 6.19 -8.06 -9.83
N ALA A 24 7.18 -8.95 -9.74
CA ALA A 24 7.40 -9.98 -10.75
C ALA A 24 6.47 -11.18 -10.49
N GLU A 25 5.68 -11.54 -11.48
CA GLU A 25 4.88 -12.76 -11.43
C GLU A 25 5.80 -13.99 -11.46
N PRO A 26 5.64 -14.94 -10.52
CA PRO A 26 6.42 -16.17 -10.54
C PRO A 26 5.98 -17.07 -11.70
N ILE A 27 6.96 -17.63 -12.39
CA ILE A 27 6.82 -18.72 -13.34
C ILE A 27 7.19 -20.00 -12.60
N ASP A 28 6.17 -20.77 -12.22
CA ASP A 28 6.36 -22.05 -11.55
C ASP A 28 6.81 -23.12 -12.56
N MET A 29 7.94 -23.74 -12.26
CA MET A 29 8.59 -24.75 -13.08
C MET A 29 8.55 -26.09 -12.32
N SER A 30 7.59 -26.94 -12.63
CA SER A 30 7.50 -28.34 -12.19
C SER A 30 6.94 -29.20 -13.31
N ASP A 31 7.20 -30.52 -13.27
CA ASP A 31 6.64 -31.46 -14.24
C ASP A 31 5.12 -31.30 -14.37
N GLU A 32 4.41 -31.26 -13.24
CA GLU A 32 2.95 -31.15 -13.25
C GLU A 32 2.48 -29.84 -13.90
N THR A 33 3.19 -28.74 -13.62
CA THR A 33 2.83 -27.41 -14.11
C THR A 33 3.08 -27.30 -15.61
N GLN A 34 4.22 -27.81 -16.11
CA GLN A 34 4.57 -27.76 -17.51
C GLN A 34 3.69 -28.70 -18.37
N VAL A 35 3.39 -29.89 -17.86
CA VAL A 35 2.43 -30.80 -18.49
C VAL A 35 1.04 -30.17 -18.57
N ALA A 36 0.56 -29.55 -17.48
CA ALA A 36 -0.75 -28.89 -17.46
C ALA A 36 -0.85 -27.70 -18.43
N GLN A 37 0.26 -27.00 -18.67
CA GLN A 37 0.30 -25.82 -19.56
C GLN A 37 0.51 -26.18 -21.05
N GLY A 38 0.83 -27.44 -21.37
CA GLY A 38 1.10 -27.87 -22.75
C GLY A 38 2.45 -27.38 -23.29
N ASP A 39 3.37 -27.01 -22.40
CA ASP A 39 4.65 -26.33 -22.70
C ASP A 39 5.81 -27.30 -23.02
N GLY A 40 5.50 -28.58 -23.17
CA GLY A 40 6.47 -29.66 -23.32
C GLY A 40 6.83 -30.25 -21.96
N ALA A 41 6.74 -31.58 -21.87
CA ALA A 41 7.03 -32.35 -20.66
C ALA A 41 8.54 -32.39 -20.34
N LEU A 42 8.89 -32.98 -19.19
CA LEU A 42 10.25 -33.40 -18.88
C LEU A 42 10.87 -34.23 -20.03
N ILE A 43 11.82 -33.64 -20.76
CA ILE A 43 12.51 -34.34 -21.86
C ILE A 43 13.72 -35.07 -21.28
N GLY A 44 13.64 -36.41 -21.24
CA GLY A 44 14.77 -37.30 -20.92
C GLY A 44 14.80 -37.92 -19.52
N ALA A 45 13.83 -37.66 -18.65
CA ALA A 45 13.87 -38.12 -17.26
C ALA A 45 12.97 -39.33 -16.96
N THR A 46 13.46 -40.22 -16.10
CA THR A 46 12.66 -41.21 -15.33
C THR A 46 12.41 -40.74 -13.89
N GLU A 47 12.82 -39.52 -13.54
CA GLU A 47 12.85 -38.93 -12.19
C GLU A 47 12.27 -37.49 -12.23
N THR A 48 11.53 -37.08 -11.18
CA THR A 48 10.68 -35.86 -11.17
C THR A 48 11.01 -34.89 -10.03
N ASP A 49 12.28 -34.82 -9.64
CA ASP A 49 12.74 -34.05 -8.47
C ASP A 49 13.16 -32.61 -8.78
N LEU A 50 13.43 -32.30 -10.05
CA LEU A 50 13.72 -30.95 -10.51
C LEU A 50 12.47 -30.07 -10.40
N THR A 51 12.58 -28.97 -9.67
CA THR A 51 11.57 -27.90 -9.65
C THR A 51 12.24 -26.55 -9.58
N GLY A 52 11.54 -25.48 -9.95
CA GLY A 52 12.05 -24.14 -9.78
C GLY A 52 10.98 -23.07 -9.87
N THR A 53 11.37 -21.85 -9.53
CA THR A 53 10.57 -20.65 -9.75
C THR A 53 11.44 -19.64 -10.46
N VAL A 54 10.97 -19.16 -11.61
CA VAL A 54 11.64 -18.10 -12.38
C VAL A 54 10.83 -16.81 -12.31
N ARG A 55 11.49 -15.67 -12.17
CA ARG A 55 10.88 -14.33 -12.16
C ARG A 55 11.56 -13.47 -13.21
N LEU A 56 10.76 -12.63 -13.88
CA LEU A 56 11.23 -11.71 -14.91
C LEU A 56 10.77 -10.28 -14.59
N MET A 57 11.66 -9.32 -14.79
CA MET A 57 11.36 -7.88 -14.76
C MET A 57 12.06 -7.17 -15.91
N TRP A 58 11.69 -5.91 -16.14
CA TRP A 58 12.39 -5.05 -17.11
C TRP A 58 12.55 -3.62 -16.60
N ASP A 59 13.50 -2.87 -17.14
CA ASP A 59 13.57 -1.42 -16.98
C ASP A 59 14.07 -0.74 -18.27
N SER A 60 14.39 0.55 -18.23
CA SER A 60 14.94 1.25 -19.41
C SER A 60 16.31 0.73 -19.88
N PHE A 61 16.99 -0.07 -19.06
CA PHE A 61 18.34 -0.58 -19.31
C PHE A 61 18.37 -2.04 -19.78
N GLY A 62 17.47 -2.91 -19.29
CA GLY A 62 17.42 -4.31 -19.74
C GLY A 62 16.32 -5.17 -19.15
N LEU A 63 16.44 -6.47 -19.41
CA LEU A 63 15.68 -7.55 -18.79
C LEU A 63 16.44 -8.11 -17.59
N TYR A 64 15.69 -8.49 -16.56
CA TYR A 64 16.17 -9.13 -15.35
C TYR A 64 15.53 -10.50 -15.22
N LEU A 65 16.32 -11.50 -14.81
CA LEU A 65 15.88 -12.84 -14.50
C LEU A 65 16.38 -13.25 -13.12
N ALA A 66 15.51 -13.86 -12.32
CA ALA A 66 15.87 -14.57 -11.10
C ALA A 66 15.33 -15.99 -11.15
N GLY A 67 16.11 -16.96 -10.70
CA GLY A 67 15.73 -18.36 -10.62
C GLY A 67 16.10 -18.98 -9.28
N THR A 68 15.14 -19.62 -8.62
CA THR A 68 15.39 -20.55 -7.51
C THR A 68 15.11 -21.95 -8.02
N VAL A 69 16.10 -22.84 -8.01
CA VAL A 69 15.99 -24.20 -8.52
C VAL A 69 16.28 -25.18 -7.39
N ARG A 70 15.41 -26.18 -7.25
CA ARG A 70 15.63 -27.35 -6.40
C ARG A 70 16.12 -28.48 -7.29
N ASP A 71 17.27 -29.00 -6.92
CA ASP A 71 17.92 -30.11 -7.60
C ASP A 71 18.77 -30.89 -6.57
N ASN A 72 18.67 -32.21 -6.61
CA ASN A 72 19.36 -33.10 -5.69
C ASN A 72 20.76 -33.51 -6.18
N GLU A 73 21.12 -33.24 -7.44
CA GLU A 73 22.33 -33.74 -8.07
C GLU A 73 23.02 -32.65 -8.90
N TYR A 74 23.72 -31.75 -8.20
CA TYR A 74 24.40 -30.62 -8.83
C TYR A 74 25.58 -31.01 -9.76
N PHE A 75 25.61 -30.43 -10.97
CA PHE A 75 26.60 -30.62 -12.02
C PHE A 75 26.89 -29.34 -12.85
N ASN A 76 27.97 -28.63 -12.50
CA ASN A 76 28.49 -27.47 -13.26
C ASN A 76 30.02 -27.45 -13.47
N PRO A 77 30.69 -28.54 -13.89
CA PRO A 77 32.13 -28.52 -14.15
C PRO A 77 32.45 -27.76 -15.45
N TYR A 78 32.88 -26.50 -15.34
CA TYR A 78 33.10 -25.64 -16.52
C TYR A 78 34.58 -25.39 -16.87
N GLY A 79 34.90 -25.45 -18.16
CA GLY A 79 36.15 -24.97 -18.79
C GLY A 79 35.89 -23.77 -19.72
N GLN A 80 36.79 -22.78 -19.75
CA GLN A 80 36.58 -21.50 -20.42
C GLN A 80 36.29 -21.65 -21.94
N GLY A 81 35.15 -21.14 -22.42
CA GLY A 81 34.83 -20.96 -23.85
C GLY A 81 33.79 -21.93 -24.45
N ASP A 82 33.36 -22.96 -23.72
CA ASP A 82 32.39 -23.95 -24.21
C ASP A 82 30.92 -23.52 -23.95
N PRO A 83 29.94 -24.01 -24.74
CA PRO A 83 28.51 -23.87 -24.45
C PRO A 83 28.18 -24.40 -23.05
N LEU A 84 27.26 -23.73 -22.34
CA LEU A 84 26.92 -24.07 -20.95
C LEU A 84 25.70 -24.98 -20.82
N ASN A 85 25.02 -25.27 -21.93
CA ASN A 85 23.79 -26.04 -22.02
C ASN A 85 23.91 -27.55 -21.69
N ASN A 86 25.07 -28.01 -21.26
CA ASN A 86 25.34 -29.37 -20.78
C ASN A 86 25.63 -29.44 -19.26
N ASN A 87 25.18 -28.43 -18.51
CA ASN A 87 25.29 -28.31 -17.05
C ASN A 87 23.90 -28.02 -16.47
N ASP A 88 23.76 -28.01 -15.14
CA ASP A 88 22.57 -27.44 -14.53
C ASP A 88 22.49 -25.95 -14.87
N VAL A 89 21.43 -25.57 -15.55
CA VAL A 89 21.40 -24.32 -16.32
C VAL A 89 20.00 -23.75 -16.34
N ILE A 90 19.91 -22.42 -16.28
CA ILE A 90 18.71 -21.70 -16.70
C ILE A 90 18.99 -21.10 -18.07
N GLN A 91 18.20 -21.49 -19.07
CA GLN A 91 18.25 -20.91 -20.41
C GLN A 91 17.10 -19.90 -20.58
N LEU A 92 17.42 -18.73 -21.11
CA LEU A 92 16.45 -17.71 -21.51
C LEU A 92 16.51 -17.51 -23.03
N THR A 93 15.39 -17.76 -23.69
CA THR A 93 15.23 -17.46 -25.12
C THR A 93 14.49 -16.14 -25.32
N VAL A 94 14.95 -15.34 -26.28
CA VAL A 94 14.41 -14.00 -26.54
C VAL A 94 14.28 -13.75 -28.04
N ASP A 95 13.07 -13.49 -28.52
CA ASP A 95 12.76 -12.84 -29.80
C ASP A 95 12.40 -11.38 -29.49
N PRO A 96 13.35 -10.43 -29.61
CA PRO A 96 13.18 -9.07 -29.07
C PRO A 96 12.04 -8.30 -29.72
N MET A 97 11.67 -8.66 -30.95
CA MET A 97 10.65 -7.96 -31.73
C MET A 97 9.35 -8.78 -31.85
N ASN A 98 9.27 -9.92 -31.17
CA ASN A 98 8.13 -10.84 -31.21
C ASN A 98 7.68 -11.19 -32.64
N ARG A 99 8.64 -11.39 -33.55
CA ARG A 99 8.38 -11.70 -34.96
C ARG A 99 7.78 -13.09 -35.14
N LYS A 100 8.06 -14.03 -34.22
CA LYS A 100 7.61 -15.42 -34.29
C LYS A 100 8.05 -16.13 -35.58
N THR A 101 9.23 -15.80 -36.10
CA THR A 101 9.80 -16.46 -37.27
C THR A 101 10.19 -17.88 -36.90
N SER A 102 9.86 -18.87 -37.75
CA SER A 102 10.28 -20.24 -37.46
C SER A 102 11.81 -20.37 -37.50
N GLY A 103 12.37 -21.06 -36.52
CA GLY A 103 13.81 -21.26 -36.34
C GLY A 103 14.50 -20.15 -35.52
N THR A 104 15.83 -20.10 -35.60
CA THR A 104 16.67 -19.26 -34.73
C THR A 104 16.97 -17.86 -35.28
N GLY A 105 16.45 -17.54 -36.47
CA GLY A 105 16.85 -16.36 -37.24
C GLY A 105 16.62 -15.02 -36.54
N ASP A 106 15.62 -14.95 -35.66
CA ASP A 106 15.23 -13.75 -34.91
C ASP A 106 15.25 -13.95 -33.39
N ALA A 107 15.92 -15.00 -32.92
CA ALA A 107 15.98 -15.38 -31.52
C ALA A 107 17.41 -15.42 -30.98
N TYR A 108 17.53 -15.12 -29.69
CA TYR A 108 18.73 -15.27 -28.88
C TYR A 108 18.50 -16.35 -27.84
N ILE A 109 19.56 -17.08 -27.48
CA ILE A 109 19.56 -17.99 -26.32
C ILE A 109 20.72 -17.63 -25.43
N PHE A 110 20.41 -17.36 -24.17
CA PHE A 110 21.39 -17.16 -23.12
C PHE A 110 21.31 -18.32 -22.13
N ASP A 111 22.46 -18.95 -21.88
CA ASP A 111 22.64 -19.91 -20.81
C ASP A 111 23.17 -19.18 -19.59
N PHE A 112 22.65 -19.50 -18.42
CA PHE A 112 23.13 -19.00 -17.14
C PHE A 112 23.39 -20.17 -16.19
N VAL A 113 24.60 -20.25 -15.66
CA VAL A 113 25.00 -21.27 -14.68
C VAL A 113 25.33 -20.64 -13.33
N PRO A 114 24.90 -21.25 -12.21
CA PRO A 114 25.07 -20.69 -10.86
C PRO A 114 26.52 -20.68 -10.37
N THR A 115 27.33 -21.66 -10.75
CA THR A 115 28.78 -21.66 -10.50
C THR A 115 29.53 -22.16 -11.73
N SER A 116 30.85 -21.95 -11.73
CA SER A 116 31.74 -22.44 -12.80
C SER A 116 33.02 -23.07 -12.21
N GLY A 117 33.95 -23.48 -13.06
CA GLY A 117 35.22 -24.08 -12.66
C GLY A 117 35.16 -25.60 -12.58
N SER A 118 36.31 -26.25 -12.71
CA SER A 118 36.43 -27.72 -12.71
C SER A 118 36.02 -28.37 -11.39
N ASP A 119 36.07 -27.62 -10.30
CA ASP A 119 35.64 -28.01 -8.96
C ASP A 119 34.23 -27.47 -8.60
N GLN A 120 33.56 -26.82 -9.54
CA GLN A 120 32.21 -26.29 -9.43
C GLN A 120 32.03 -25.22 -8.33
N SER A 121 33.12 -24.56 -7.91
CA SER A 121 33.12 -23.54 -6.84
C SER A 121 33.35 -22.10 -7.32
N GLY A 122 33.66 -21.93 -8.61
CA GLY A 122 33.91 -20.65 -9.26
C GLY A 122 32.65 -19.79 -9.44
N PRO A 123 32.80 -18.55 -9.92
CA PRO A 123 31.68 -17.61 -10.06
C PRO A 123 30.65 -18.09 -11.08
N ALA A 124 29.43 -17.55 -11.02
CA ALA A 124 28.43 -17.75 -12.06
C ALA A 124 28.96 -17.34 -13.45
N ALA A 125 28.45 -18.00 -14.49
CA ALA A 125 28.86 -17.75 -15.87
C ALA A 125 27.65 -17.75 -16.80
N TRP A 126 27.83 -17.14 -17.98
CA TRP A 126 26.81 -17.12 -19.02
C TRP A 126 27.42 -17.39 -20.39
N TYR A 127 26.59 -17.89 -21.31
CA TYR A 127 26.95 -18.16 -22.69
C TYR A 127 25.81 -17.76 -23.63
N GLU A 128 26.12 -17.31 -24.83
CA GLU A 128 25.11 -16.99 -25.85
C GLU A 128 25.39 -17.80 -27.12
N HIS A 129 24.36 -18.46 -27.66
CA HIS A 129 24.52 -19.49 -28.69
C HIS A 129 24.67 -18.96 -30.13
N TRP A 130 24.04 -17.85 -30.51
CA TRP A 130 23.73 -17.55 -31.92
C TRP A 130 24.12 -16.17 -32.43
N LYS A 131 24.91 -15.37 -31.71
CA LYS A 131 25.62 -14.24 -32.30
C LYS A 131 26.89 -14.73 -33.02
N TRP A 132 26.74 -15.14 -34.29
CA TRP A 132 27.76 -15.22 -35.37
C TRP A 132 29.28 -15.15 -34.99
N GLY A 133 29.76 -15.94 -34.02
CA GLY A 133 31.19 -16.01 -33.67
C GLY A 133 31.62 -15.73 -32.21
N GLY A 134 30.74 -15.91 -31.23
CA GLY A 134 31.13 -16.03 -29.81
C GLY A 134 30.65 -14.90 -28.90
N ALA A 135 30.57 -15.21 -27.60
CA ALA A 135 30.10 -14.31 -26.55
C ALA A 135 30.82 -12.96 -26.60
N ASP A 136 30.07 -11.89 -26.87
CA ASP A 136 30.58 -10.54 -26.77
C ASP A 136 30.55 -10.11 -25.30
N TYR A 137 31.66 -10.30 -24.59
CA TYR A 137 31.80 -9.86 -23.19
C TYR A 137 31.53 -8.35 -22.99
N ARG A 138 31.48 -7.55 -24.08
CA ARG A 138 31.14 -6.14 -24.05
C ARG A 138 29.63 -5.88 -24.12
N ALA A 139 28.83 -6.91 -24.32
CA ALA A 139 27.37 -6.81 -24.38
C ALA A 139 26.75 -6.35 -23.05
N GLY A 140 27.49 -6.42 -21.94
CA GLY A 140 27.07 -5.91 -20.63
C GLY A 140 26.13 -6.84 -19.87
N VAL A 141 25.99 -8.09 -20.33
CA VAL A 141 25.25 -9.15 -19.62
C VAL A 141 25.96 -9.44 -18.30
N LYS A 142 25.17 -9.58 -17.22
CA LYS A 142 25.66 -9.92 -15.88
C LYS A 142 24.94 -11.15 -15.38
N VAL A 143 25.63 -11.93 -14.57
CA VAL A 143 25.08 -13.09 -13.89
C VAL A 143 25.76 -13.24 -12.54
N ALA A 144 24.98 -13.61 -11.54
CA ALA A 144 25.46 -14.00 -10.23
C ALA A 144 24.62 -15.19 -9.76
N GLY A 145 25.20 -16.07 -8.96
CA GLY A 145 24.55 -17.30 -8.57
C GLY A 145 25.40 -18.08 -7.59
N LYS A 146 24.76 -19.06 -6.97
CA LYS A 146 25.39 -19.90 -5.94
C LYS A 146 24.58 -21.16 -5.70
N LYS A 147 25.28 -22.16 -5.18
CA LYS A 147 24.67 -23.39 -4.68
C LYS A 147 23.91 -23.14 -3.38
N THR A 148 22.73 -23.73 -3.25
CA THR A 148 21.94 -23.77 -2.01
C THR A 148 22.04 -25.16 -1.38
N ALA A 149 21.38 -25.37 -0.23
CA ALA A 149 21.36 -26.67 0.44
C ALA A 149 20.68 -27.77 -0.39
N ASP A 150 19.77 -27.39 -1.29
CA ASP A 150 18.83 -28.25 -2.01
C ASP A 150 18.73 -27.92 -3.50
N GLY A 151 19.72 -27.22 -4.06
CA GLY A 151 19.78 -26.82 -5.47
C GLY A 151 20.66 -25.58 -5.66
N TYR A 152 20.11 -24.54 -6.31
CA TYR A 152 20.83 -23.30 -6.58
C TYR A 152 19.92 -22.07 -6.75
N SER A 153 20.52 -20.89 -6.59
CA SER A 153 19.92 -19.60 -6.95
C SER A 153 20.76 -18.88 -7.99
N LEU A 154 20.11 -18.14 -8.87
CA LEU A 154 20.76 -17.36 -9.91
C LEU A 154 19.98 -16.09 -10.23
N GLU A 155 20.71 -15.02 -10.53
CA GLU A 155 20.20 -13.78 -11.08
C GLU A 155 20.99 -13.38 -12.32
N ALA A 156 20.30 -12.83 -13.32
CA ALA A 156 20.91 -12.35 -14.54
C ALA A 156 20.31 -11.03 -15.00
N PHE A 157 21.14 -10.21 -15.63
CA PHE A 157 20.74 -8.98 -16.30
C PHE A 157 21.18 -9.02 -17.76
N LEU A 158 20.23 -8.83 -18.67
CA LEU A 158 20.44 -8.73 -20.10
C LEU A 158 20.13 -7.29 -20.54
N PRO A 159 21.13 -6.45 -20.81
CA PRO A 159 20.86 -5.10 -21.29
C PRO A 159 20.22 -5.14 -22.67
N TRP A 160 19.36 -4.17 -23.00
CA TRP A 160 18.70 -4.09 -24.30
C TRP A 160 19.68 -4.01 -25.48
N SER A 161 20.90 -3.51 -25.25
CA SER A 161 21.97 -3.52 -26.24
C SER A 161 22.46 -4.91 -26.61
N ALA A 162 22.30 -5.90 -25.73
CA ALA A 162 22.64 -7.30 -26.01
C ALA A 162 21.64 -7.97 -26.96
N LEU A 163 20.42 -7.43 -27.07
CA LEU A 163 19.31 -7.98 -27.83
C LEU A 163 19.10 -7.32 -29.19
N ARG A 164 20.17 -6.75 -29.79
CA ARG A 164 20.10 -6.05 -31.08
C ARG A 164 20.80 -6.84 -32.17
N LYS A 165 20.11 -7.07 -33.29
CA LYS A 165 20.70 -7.60 -34.52
C LYS A 165 21.11 -6.42 -35.42
N ASN A 166 22.20 -6.56 -36.18
CA ASN A 166 22.75 -5.60 -37.16
C ASN A 166 21.84 -4.41 -37.54
N GLY A 167 21.98 -3.28 -36.85
CA GLY A 167 21.31 -2.02 -37.20
C GLY A 167 19.88 -1.85 -36.66
N GLU A 168 19.34 -2.82 -35.94
CA GLU A 168 18.02 -2.71 -35.32
C GLU A 168 18.06 -1.81 -34.10
N SER A 169 17.12 -0.87 -34.05
CA SER A 169 16.81 -0.08 -32.87
C SER A 169 15.38 -0.36 -32.45
N PHE A 170 15.20 -0.82 -31.22
CA PHE A 170 13.89 -0.83 -30.57
C PHE A 170 13.97 0.00 -29.29
N THR A 171 12.85 0.62 -28.95
CA THR A 171 12.69 1.42 -27.74
C THR A 171 11.88 0.59 -26.75
N PRO A 172 12.52 0.04 -25.70
CA PRO A 172 11.80 -0.68 -24.66
C PRO A 172 10.82 0.25 -23.96
N GLY A 173 9.61 -0.23 -23.74
CA GLY A 173 8.54 0.56 -23.17
C GLY A 173 7.32 -0.31 -22.87
N PRO A 174 6.36 0.23 -22.10
CA PRO A 174 5.09 -0.45 -21.88
C PRO A 174 4.40 -0.77 -23.20
N ASN A 175 3.68 -1.87 -23.22
CA ASN A 175 3.01 -2.46 -24.37
C ASN A 175 3.95 -3.04 -25.45
N MET A 176 5.28 -2.94 -25.29
CA MET A 176 6.20 -3.67 -26.15
C MET A 176 5.99 -5.17 -25.97
N LYS A 177 5.94 -5.89 -27.09
CA LYS A 177 5.83 -7.36 -27.11
C LYS A 177 7.18 -7.95 -27.49
N LEU A 178 7.54 -9.02 -26.80
CA LEU A 178 8.73 -9.84 -27.05
C LEU A 178 8.33 -11.31 -27.01
N GLY A 179 9.01 -12.14 -27.79
CA GLY A 179 8.91 -13.59 -27.63
C GLY A 179 9.86 -14.02 -26.52
N LEU A 180 9.36 -14.75 -25.53
CA LEU A 180 10.16 -15.28 -24.43
C LEU A 180 9.94 -16.78 -24.24
N GLY A 181 10.98 -17.44 -23.78
CA GLY A 181 10.96 -18.82 -23.33
C GLY A 181 11.98 -19.05 -22.23
N VAL A 182 11.66 -19.94 -21.30
CA VAL A 182 12.55 -20.31 -20.19
C VAL A 182 12.72 -21.82 -20.19
N MET A 183 13.93 -22.30 -19.91
CA MET A 183 14.23 -23.71 -19.70
C MET A 183 15.16 -23.90 -18.51
N ILE A 184 14.95 -24.97 -17.74
CA ILE A 184 15.82 -25.41 -16.65
C ILE A 184 16.35 -26.79 -17.03
N GLY A 185 17.67 -26.94 -17.13
CA GLY A 185 18.34 -28.23 -17.34
C GLY A 185 18.82 -28.83 -16.03
N ASP A 186 18.71 -30.15 -15.92
CA ASP A 186 19.19 -30.99 -14.82
C ASP A 186 20.12 -32.08 -15.39
N PHE A 187 21.34 -32.17 -14.86
CA PHE A 187 22.38 -33.07 -15.30
C PHE A 187 22.95 -33.87 -14.13
N ARG A 188 23.13 -35.18 -14.36
CA ARG A 188 23.74 -36.07 -13.38
C ARG A 188 25.20 -35.68 -13.14
N ALA A 189 25.77 -36.10 -12.02
CA ALA A 189 27.16 -35.87 -11.65
C ALA A 189 28.20 -36.42 -12.66
N ASN A 190 27.76 -37.32 -13.56
CA ASN A 190 28.56 -37.87 -14.65
C ASN A 190 28.41 -37.10 -15.99
N GLY A 191 27.64 -36.01 -16.01
CA GLY A 191 27.38 -35.16 -17.17
C GLY A 191 26.31 -35.65 -18.13
N GLN A 192 25.57 -36.70 -17.78
CA GLN A 192 24.42 -37.13 -18.57
C GLN A 192 23.19 -36.27 -18.22
N LEU A 193 22.43 -35.87 -19.24
CA LEU A 193 21.15 -35.18 -19.05
C LEU A 193 20.21 -36.03 -18.18
N LYS A 194 19.75 -35.47 -17.07
CA LYS A 194 18.78 -36.08 -16.15
C LYS A 194 17.36 -35.63 -16.50
N GLY A 195 17.16 -34.34 -16.80
CA GLY A 195 15.85 -33.81 -17.15
C GLY A 195 15.88 -32.36 -17.63
N ILE A 196 14.75 -31.90 -18.19
CA ILE A 196 14.58 -30.53 -18.67
C ILE A 196 13.16 -30.06 -18.34
N LEU A 197 12.99 -28.91 -17.70
CA LEU A 197 11.70 -28.21 -17.62
C LEU A 197 11.66 -27.06 -18.62
N THR A 198 10.58 -26.93 -19.37
CA THR A 198 10.43 -25.89 -20.41
C THR A 198 9.16 -25.07 -20.23
N ASN A 199 9.25 -23.76 -20.41
CA ASN A 199 8.10 -22.86 -20.47
C ASN A 199 8.11 -22.13 -21.81
N PHE A 200 7.78 -22.88 -22.86
CA PHE A 200 7.61 -22.39 -24.23
C PHE A 200 6.13 -22.49 -24.61
N GLY A 201 5.64 -21.62 -25.49
CA GLY A 201 4.21 -21.50 -25.75
C GLY A 201 3.54 -22.70 -26.44
N GLN A 202 4.28 -23.69 -26.96
CA GLN A 202 3.79 -24.96 -27.54
C GLN A 202 4.92 -26.02 -27.72
N GLY A 203 4.68 -27.28 -27.33
CA GLY A 203 5.30 -28.51 -27.90
C GLY A 203 6.73 -28.93 -27.47
N GLU A 204 7.05 -30.22 -27.60
CA GLU A 204 8.36 -30.81 -27.20
C GLU A 204 9.54 -30.23 -28.02
N ASN A 205 10.52 -29.68 -27.28
CA ASN A 205 11.85 -29.19 -27.70
C ASN A 205 11.93 -28.26 -28.92
N THR A 206 11.37 -27.06 -28.79
CA THR A 206 11.47 -25.99 -29.80
C THR A 206 12.32 -24.80 -29.34
N ILE A 207 13.31 -25.02 -28.47
CA ILE A 207 14.14 -23.92 -27.95
C ILE A 207 14.82 -23.10 -29.07
N GLY A 208 15.11 -23.74 -30.22
CA GLY A 208 15.62 -23.08 -31.42
C GLY A 208 14.58 -22.63 -32.43
N ASP A 209 13.32 -22.45 -32.04
CA ASP A 209 12.27 -21.97 -32.91
C ASP A 209 11.52 -20.79 -32.27
N ALA A 210 11.78 -19.56 -32.75
CA ALA A 210 11.16 -18.36 -32.20
C ALA A 210 9.63 -18.31 -32.36
N SER A 211 9.07 -19.09 -33.29
CA SER A 211 7.63 -19.17 -33.51
C SER A 211 6.86 -19.79 -32.34
N SER A 212 7.54 -20.60 -31.52
CA SER A 212 6.94 -21.25 -30.35
C SER A 212 7.01 -20.43 -29.06
N TYR A 213 7.84 -19.38 -29.01
CA TYR A 213 8.06 -18.62 -27.79
C TYR A 213 6.75 -17.98 -27.33
N ARG A 214 6.56 -17.82 -26.02
CA ARG A 214 5.39 -17.12 -25.49
C ARG A 214 5.48 -15.65 -25.85
N THR A 215 4.36 -15.00 -26.12
CA THR A 215 4.33 -13.54 -26.20
C THR A 215 4.34 -12.99 -24.79
N ALA A 216 5.38 -12.23 -24.46
CA ALA A 216 5.51 -11.46 -23.24
C ALA A 216 5.21 -9.98 -23.55
N LEU A 217 4.31 -9.38 -22.78
CA LEU A 217 3.98 -7.97 -22.83
C LEU A 217 4.75 -7.24 -21.72
N LEU A 218 5.60 -6.28 -22.09
CA LEU A 218 6.17 -5.36 -21.11
C LEU A 218 5.05 -4.46 -20.59
N THR A 219 4.81 -4.49 -19.29
CA THR A 219 3.83 -3.60 -18.65
C THR A 219 4.58 -2.54 -17.87
N GLU A 220 3.92 -1.40 -17.60
CA GLU A 220 4.38 -0.57 -16.48
C GLU A 220 4.38 -1.40 -15.19
N ARG A 221 5.03 -0.87 -14.15
CA ARG A 221 5.01 -1.51 -12.84
C ARG A 221 3.55 -1.79 -12.46
N ALA A 222 3.24 -3.04 -12.12
CA ALA A 222 2.00 -3.33 -11.41
C ALA A 222 2.12 -2.68 -10.02
N THR A 223 1.69 -1.43 -9.92
CA THR A 223 1.44 -0.85 -8.61
C THR A 223 0.18 -1.54 -8.10
N ALA A 224 0.24 -2.18 -6.93
CA ALA A 224 -0.99 -2.49 -6.20
C ALA A 224 -1.69 -1.15 -5.93
N SER A 225 -2.54 -0.71 -6.85
CA SER A 225 -3.34 0.49 -6.67
C SER A 225 -4.48 0.16 -5.71
N ALA A 226 -4.76 1.06 -4.78
CA ALA A 226 -5.81 0.87 -3.78
C ALA A 226 -7.18 1.08 -4.42
N ASN A 227 -8.10 0.14 -4.26
CA ASN A 227 -9.48 0.32 -4.69
C ASN A 227 -10.23 1.25 -3.72
N VAL A 228 -10.46 2.49 -4.14
CA VAL A 228 -11.14 3.53 -3.33
C VAL A 228 -12.64 3.59 -3.58
N SER A 229 -13.18 2.85 -4.56
CA SER A 229 -14.64 2.74 -4.75
C SER A 229 -15.29 1.65 -3.91
N GLN A 230 -14.52 0.71 -3.35
CA GLN A 230 -15.11 -0.39 -2.59
C GLN A 230 -15.88 0.08 -1.34
N GLY A 231 -17.10 -0.43 -1.17
CA GLY A 231 -18.04 -0.09 -0.11
C GLY A 231 -18.60 1.33 -0.19
N LYS A 232 -18.35 2.06 -1.28
CA LYS A 232 -18.79 3.45 -1.44
C LYS A 232 -20.21 3.55 -1.99
N PRO A 233 -20.93 4.66 -1.72
CA PRO A 233 -22.24 4.89 -2.30
C PRO A 233 -22.19 4.91 -3.84
N VAL A 234 -23.09 4.15 -4.46
CA VAL A 234 -23.26 4.07 -5.90
C VAL A 234 -24.68 4.50 -6.28
N ILE A 235 -24.80 5.29 -7.34
CA ILE A 235 -26.06 5.57 -8.01
C ILE A 235 -26.00 5.10 -9.46
N ALA A 236 -27.14 4.71 -10.02
CA ALA A 236 -27.24 4.30 -11.42
C ALA A 236 -28.46 4.94 -12.08
N SER A 237 -28.50 4.93 -13.41
CA SER A 237 -29.64 5.43 -14.20
C SER A 237 -30.94 4.67 -13.93
N SER A 238 -30.85 3.38 -13.61
CA SER A 238 -31.99 2.52 -13.34
C SER A 238 -31.58 1.28 -12.53
N ASN A 239 -32.55 0.51 -12.05
CA ASN A 239 -32.30 -0.76 -11.36
C ASN A 239 -33.45 -1.75 -11.65
N ASN A 240 -33.11 -2.98 -12.00
CA ASN A 240 -34.07 -4.04 -12.27
C ASN A 240 -34.77 -4.56 -11.00
N ALA A 241 -34.02 -4.81 -9.93
CA ALA A 241 -34.55 -5.41 -8.70
C ALA A 241 -33.67 -5.09 -7.48
N PRO A 242 -34.18 -5.25 -6.25
CA PRO A 242 -33.37 -5.08 -5.03
C PRO A 242 -32.15 -6.02 -4.96
N SER A 243 -32.21 -7.20 -5.61
CA SER A 243 -31.09 -8.15 -5.67
C SER A 243 -30.00 -7.76 -6.70
N SER A 244 -30.20 -6.67 -7.45
CA SER A 244 -29.27 -6.14 -8.44
C SER A 244 -28.98 -4.65 -8.18
N ASP A 245 -28.97 -4.27 -6.91
CA ASP A 245 -28.79 -2.89 -6.47
C ASP A 245 -27.46 -2.29 -6.98
N PRO A 246 -27.38 -0.99 -7.32
CA PRO A 246 -26.15 -0.34 -7.73
C PRO A 246 -24.96 -0.55 -6.78
N ALA A 247 -25.21 -0.71 -5.48
CA ALA A 247 -24.15 -0.99 -4.49
C ALA A 247 -23.40 -2.30 -4.75
N MET A 248 -24.01 -3.27 -5.45
CA MET A 248 -23.36 -4.53 -5.84
C MET A 248 -22.18 -4.30 -6.78
N ALA A 249 -22.14 -3.17 -7.51
CA ALA A 249 -21.00 -2.85 -8.37
C ALA A 249 -19.76 -2.36 -7.61
N ALA A 250 -19.81 -2.26 -6.29
CA ALA A 250 -18.72 -1.77 -5.46
C ALA A 250 -18.59 -2.54 -4.14
N ASP A 251 -19.18 -3.72 -4.01
CA ASP A 251 -19.15 -4.50 -2.77
C ASP A 251 -17.88 -5.36 -2.64
N GLY A 252 -17.17 -5.61 -3.75
CA GLY A 252 -15.98 -6.45 -3.82
C GLY A 252 -16.29 -7.93 -4.04
N ASP A 253 -17.54 -8.29 -4.37
CA ASP A 253 -18.00 -9.65 -4.63
C ASP A 253 -18.37 -9.83 -6.12
N GLU A 254 -17.46 -10.41 -6.90
CA GLU A 254 -17.68 -10.65 -8.34
C GLU A 254 -18.81 -11.67 -8.64
N ALA A 255 -19.44 -12.27 -7.63
CA ALA A 255 -20.65 -13.07 -7.77
C ALA A 255 -21.95 -12.24 -7.81
N THR A 256 -21.93 -11.00 -7.33
CA THR A 256 -23.07 -10.07 -7.39
C THR A 256 -22.93 -9.14 -8.61
N ALA A 257 -24.01 -8.43 -8.95
CA ALA A 257 -23.98 -7.43 -10.02
C ALA A 257 -25.14 -6.44 -9.91
N TRP A 258 -24.87 -5.19 -10.25
CA TRP A 258 -25.91 -4.26 -10.68
C TRP A 258 -26.44 -4.63 -12.08
N VAL A 259 -27.74 -4.46 -12.29
CA VAL A 259 -28.43 -4.68 -13.57
C VAL A 259 -29.43 -3.55 -13.84
N ALA A 260 -29.32 -2.94 -15.01
CA ALA A 260 -30.27 -1.91 -15.46
C ALA A 260 -31.71 -2.46 -15.56
N ALA A 261 -32.70 -1.57 -15.41
CA ALA A 261 -34.12 -1.96 -15.38
C ALA A 261 -34.63 -2.54 -16.71
N ASN A 262 -33.95 -2.26 -17.81
CA ASN A 262 -34.28 -2.73 -19.15
C ASN A 262 -33.04 -2.69 -20.06
N GLY A 263 -33.22 -3.00 -21.35
CA GLY A 263 -32.16 -3.00 -22.36
C GLY A 263 -31.92 -1.66 -23.06
N ASP A 264 -32.55 -0.58 -22.61
CA ASP A 264 -32.34 0.75 -23.22
C ASP A 264 -30.95 1.26 -22.85
N LEU A 265 -30.26 1.89 -23.80
CA LEU A 265 -28.97 2.54 -23.62
C LEU A 265 -29.05 4.01 -24.10
N PRO A 266 -28.29 4.94 -23.52
CA PRO A 266 -27.24 4.72 -22.52
C PRO A 266 -27.77 4.45 -21.10
N GLN A 267 -26.97 3.75 -20.30
CA GLN A 267 -27.16 3.61 -18.85
C GLN A 267 -25.87 4.07 -18.15
N PHE A 268 -25.97 4.61 -16.94
CA PHE A 268 -24.81 5.05 -16.18
C PHE A 268 -24.74 4.38 -14.81
N LEU A 269 -23.51 4.29 -14.30
CA LEU A 269 -23.21 3.98 -12.91
C LEU A 269 -22.18 4.99 -12.41
N GLN A 270 -22.41 5.54 -11.22
CA GLN A 270 -21.60 6.58 -10.61
C GLN A 270 -21.31 6.24 -9.16
N VAL A 271 -20.06 6.37 -8.75
CA VAL A 271 -19.61 6.19 -7.36
C VAL A 271 -19.24 7.54 -6.73
N ASP A 272 -19.63 7.76 -5.47
CA ASP A 272 -19.11 8.84 -4.62
C ASP A 272 -18.01 8.29 -3.71
N LEU A 273 -16.74 8.63 -3.98
CA LEU A 273 -15.60 8.14 -3.20
C LEU A 273 -15.55 8.73 -1.78
N GLY A 274 -16.36 9.76 -1.49
CA GLY A 274 -16.46 10.47 -0.22
C GLY A 274 -15.49 11.65 -0.09
N ARG A 275 -14.35 11.60 -0.79
CA ARG A 275 -13.40 12.71 -0.97
C ARG A 275 -12.76 12.65 -2.36
N SER A 276 -12.02 13.69 -2.73
CA SER A 276 -11.19 13.66 -3.93
C SER A 276 -9.98 12.75 -3.73
N TYR A 277 -9.70 11.91 -4.72
CA TYR A 277 -8.51 11.06 -4.83
C TYR A 277 -7.82 11.31 -6.17
N HIS A 278 -6.50 11.31 -6.20
CA HIS A 278 -5.71 11.21 -7.42
C HIS A 278 -5.86 9.81 -8.00
N LEU A 279 -6.56 9.69 -9.13
CA LEU A 279 -6.88 8.41 -9.74
C LEU A 279 -5.71 7.92 -10.58
N SER A 280 -5.47 6.60 -10.56
CA SER A 280 -4.48 5.94 -11.42
C SER A 280 -5.12 5.08 -12.50
N ARG A 281 -6.23 4.40 -12.18
CA ARG A 281 -6.87 3.44 -13.08
C ARG A 281 -8.33 3.23 -12.74
N ILE A 282 -9.12 2.86 -13.74
CA ILE A 282 -10.50 2.41 -13.55
C ILE A 282 -10.64 1.03 -14.20
N GLU A 283 -11.22 0.08 -13.46
CA GLU A 283 -11.53 -1.26 -13.97
C GLU A 283 -13.05 -1.50 -13.90
N GLN A 284 -13.55 -2.18 -14.92
CA GLN A 284 -14.95 -2.51 -15.10
C GLN A 284 -15.07 -4.01 -15.31
N LEU A 285 -16.00 -4.66 -14.61
CA LEU A 285 -16.34 -6.07 -14.79
C LEU A 285 -17.85 -6.20 -15.02
N TYR A 286 -18.23 -6.86 -16.11
CA TYR A 286 -19.59 -7.01 -16.59
C TYR A 286 -20.08 -8.47 -16.43
N LEU A 287 -21.41 -8.69 -16.42
CA LEU A 287 -21.97 -10.04 -16.50
C LEU A 287 -21.83 -10.67 -17.89
N THR A 288 -21.73 -9.83 -18.92
CA THR A 288 -21.74 -10.26 -20.32
C THR A 288 -20.40 -9.98 -21.00
N ASN A 289 -20.11 -10.74 -22.05
CA ASN A 289 -18.91 -10.62 -22.85
C ASN A 289 -19.20 -9.80 -24.13
N ASP A 290 -19.60 -8.54 -23.96
CA ASP A 290 -19.96 -7.63 -25.05
C ASP A 290 -18.78 -6.71 -25.40
N PRO A 291 -18.73 -6.14 -26.62
CA PRO A 291 -17.86 -5.02 -26.91
C PRO A 291 -18.50 -3.72 -26.39
N TRP A 292 -18.57 -3.57 -25.06
CA TRP A 292 -19.18 -2.41 -24.43
C TRP A 292 -18.51 -1.12 -24.91
N LYS A 293 -19.32 -0.20 -25.44
CA LYS A 293 -18.94 1.17 -25.78
C LYS A 293 -19.30 2.06 -24.61
N TYR A 294 -18.35 2.82 -24.10
CA TYR A 294 -18.57 3.62 -22.88
C TYR A 294 -17.71 4.88 -22.83
N THR A 295 -18.05 5.78 -21.92
CA THR A 295 -17.15 6.86 -21.47
C THR A 295 -16.93 6.75 -19.97
N LEU A 296 -15.75 7.17 -19.53
CA LEU A 296 -15.41 7.34 -18.12
C LEU A 296 -15.24 8.83 -17.84
N GLU A 297 -15.83 9.30 -16.74
CA GLU A 297 -15.84 10.71 -16.37
C GLU A 297 -15.57 10.89 -14.87
N GLY A 298 -14.91 11.99 -14.53
CA GLY A 298 -14.60 12.39 -13.16
C GLY A 298 -15.20 13.76 -12.84
N SER A 299 -15.63 13.95 -11.59
CA SER A 299 -16.16 15.22 -11.10
C SER A 299 -15.79 15.45 -9.62
N ASN A 300 -15.73 16.72 -9.20
CA ASN A 300 -15.52 17.09 -7.80
C ASN A 300 -16.78 17.64 -7.11
N ASP A 301 -17.81 17.98 -7.88
CA ASP A 301 -19.09 18.53 -7.40
C ASP A 301 -20.30 17.65 -7.75
N GLY A 302 -20.12 16.64 -8.61
CA GLY A 302 -21.16 15.73 -9.08
C GLY A 302 -22.01 16.31 -10.22
N THR A 303 -21.74 17.54 -10.67
CA THR A 303 -22.50 18.25 -11.70
C THR A 303 -21.66 18.58 -12.93
N ASP A 304 -20.42 19.02 -12.74
CA ASP A 304 -19.48 19.33 -13.82
C ASP A 304 -18.53 18.15 -14.02
N TRP A 305 -18.58 17.56 -15.21
CA TRP A 305 -17.89 16.31 -15.53
C TRP A 305 -16.73 16.54 -16.50
N THR A 306 -15.58 15.96 -16.17
CA THR A 306 -14.40 15.89 -17.03
C THR A 306 -14.26 14.49 -17.60
N MET A 307 -14.09 14.39 -18.91
CA MET A 307 -13.87 13.10 -19.57
C MET A 307 -12.49 12.54 -19.22
N LEU A 308 -12.45 11.32 -18.68
CA LEU A 308 -11.24 10.58 -18.30
C LEU A 308 -10.82 9.62 -19.41
N ALA A 309 -11.77 8.92 -20.02
CA ALA A 309 -11.55 8.03 -21.14
C ALA A 309 -12.77 8.01 -22.07
N ASP A 310 -12.52 7.97 -23.38
CA ASP A 310 -13.55 7.80 -24.40
C ASP A 310 -13.35 6.47 -25.12
N ARG A 311 -14.32 5.57 -24.94
CA ARG A 311 -14.40 4.24 -25.54
C ARG A 311 -15.72 4.08 -26.31
N SER A 312 -16.30 5.17 -26.79
CA SER A 312 -17.53 5.17 -27.61
C SER A 312 -17.41 4.37 -28.91
N ASP A 313 -16.18 4.19 -29.41
CA ASP A 313 -15.86 3.39 -30.59
C ASP A 313 -15.23 2.02 -30.27
N ASN A 314 -15.30 1.54 -29.02
CA ASN A 314 -14.78 0.23 -28.67
C ASN A 314 -15.43 -0.89 -29.51
N ALA A 315 -14.60 -1.80 -30.01
CA ALA A 315 -14.99 -3.00 -30.75
C ALA A 315 -14.40 -4.29 -30.15
N VAL A 316 -13.61 -4.18 -29.07
CA VAL A 316 -13.01 -5.31 -28.39
C VAL A 316 -14.04 -5.95 -27.48
N GLN A 317 -14.34 -7.22 -27.73
CA GLN A 317 -15.22 -8.03 -26.90
C GLN A 317 -14.52 -8.44 -25.60
N GLY A 318 -15.19 -8.28 -24.46
CA GLY A 318 -14.65 -8.69 -23.18
C GLY A 318 -15.69 -8.64 -22.07
N PRO A 319 -15.56 -9.46 -21.00
CA PRO A 319 -16.32 -9.26 -19.77
C PRO A 319 -15.71 -8.16 -18.91
N SER A 320 -14.49 -7.72 -19.20
CA SER A 320 -13.78 -6.73 -18.40
C SER A 320 -13.03 -5.74 -19.26
N PHE A 321 -12.90 -4.53 -18.73
CA PHE A 321 -12.21 -3.42 -19.35
C PHE A 321 -11.45 -2.63 -18.31
N ALA A 322 -10.36 -1.99 -18.73
CA ALA A 322 -9.59 -1.13 -17.86
C ALA A 322 -8.95 0.02 -18.62
N ASP A 323 -8.88 1.16 -17.96
CA ASP A 323 -8.29 2.38 -18.49
C ASP A 323 -7.42 3.04 -17.42
N ASP A 324 -6.18 3.33 -17.79
CA ASP A 324 -5.33 4.21 -16.99
C ASP A 324 -5.89 5.64 -17.08
N VAL A 325 -6.04 6.29 -15.94
CA VAL A 325 -6.61 7.63 -15.82
C VAL A 325 -5.72 8.50 -14.94
N ALA A 326 -5.93 9.80 -14.99
CA ALA A 326 -5.20 10.74 -14.16
C ALA A 326 -6.10 11.90 -13.72
N GLY A 327 -5.68 12.58 -12.66
CA GLY A 327 -6.38 13.72 -12.09
C GLY A 327 -7.09 13.38 -10.79
N SER A 328 -7.57 14.43 -10.12
CA SER A 328 -8.13 14.32 -8.78
C SER A 328 -9.64 14.54 -8.79
N TYR A 329 -10.39 13.49 -8.41
CA TYR A 329 -11.85 13.47 -8.49
C TYR A 329 -12.48 12.78 -7.27
N ARG A 330 -13.68 13.23 -6.90
CA ARG A 330 -14.52 12.61 -5.85
C ARG A 330 -15.59 11.69 -6.44
N TYR A 331 -16.20 12.10 -7.54
CA TYR A 331 -17.23 11.34 -8.22
C TYR A 331 -16.65 10.77 -9.49
N VAL A 332 -16.92 9.49 -9.75
CA VAL A 332 -16.48 8.81 -10.97
C VAL A 332 -17.68 8.10 -11.58
N ARG A 333 -17.86 8.28 -12.89
CA ARG A 333 -19.01 7.75 -13.64
C ARG A 333 -18.55 6.98 -14.87
N VAL A 334 -19.22 5.86 -15.12
CA VAL A 334 -19.21 5.17 -16.41
C VAL A 334 -20.55 5.37 -17.09
N ASN A 335 -20.54 5.78 -18.35
CA ASN A 335 -21.73 5.78 -19.21
C ASN A 335 -21.59 4.65 -20.22
N MET A 336 -22.42 3.61 -20.11
CA MET A 336 -22.51 2.50 -21.06
C MET A 336 -23.42 2.93 -22.20
N ILE A 337 -22.85 3.12 -23.39
CA ILE A 337 -23.48 3.73 -24.57
C ILE A 337 -24.11 2.69 -25.49
N ALA A 338 -23.40 1.58 -25.74
CA ALA A 338 -23.85 0.52 -26.64
C ALA A 338 -23.16 -0.82 -26.33
N GLY A 339 -23.80 -1.92 -26.74
CA GLY A 339 -23.31 -3.29 -26.65
C GLY A 339 -23.99 -4.15 -27.73
N TRP A 340 -24.03 -5.47 -27.58
CA TRP A 340 -24.72 -6.38 -28.51
C TRP A 340 -26.23 -6.55 -28.22
N GLY A 341 -26.82 -5.58 -27.52
CA GLY A 341 -28.24 -5.59 -27.15
C GLY A 341 -28.54 -6.28 -25.82
N ASN A 342 -27.51 -6.65 -25.05
CA ASN A 342 -27.66 -7.04 -23.65
C ASN A 342 -27.97 -5.83 -22.77
N TRP A 343 -28.59 -6.08 -21.61
CA TRP A 343 -28.82 -5.05 -20.61
C TRP A 343 -27.48 -4.59 -20.03
N ALA A 344 -27.39 -3.30 -19.65
CA ALA A 344 -26.24 -2.81 -18.92
C ALA A 344 -26.14 -3.48 -17.55
N THR A 345 -24.93 -3.93 -17.22
CA THR A 345 -24.63 -4.62 -15.95
C THR A 345 -23.30 -4.14 -15.42
N MET A 346 -23.05 -4.35 -14.13
CA MET A 346 -21.73 -4.13 -13.54
C MET A 346 -21.58 -5.02 -12.32
N LYS A 347 -20.67 -5.98 -12.38
CA LYS A 347 -20.22 -6.77 -11.22
C LYS A 347 -19.34 -5.94 -10.33
N GLU A 348 -18.33 -5.28 -10.91
CA GLU A 348 -17.37 -4.46 -10.17
C GLU A 348 -16.97 -3.23 -10.98
N PHE A 349 -17.04 -2.06 -10.35
CA PHE A 349 -16.55 -0.78 -10.84
C PHE A 349 -15.46 -0.27 -9.90
N LYS A 350 -14.23 -0.68 -10.17
CA LYS A 350 -13.07 -0.43 -9.30
C LYS A 350 -12.40 0.86 -9.72
N VAL A 351 -12.35 1.83 -8.81
CA VAL A 351 -11.62 3.09 -8.99
C VAL A 351 -10.36 3.01 -8.16
N LEU A 352 -9.22 3.12 -8.81
CA LEU A 352 -7.91 2.81 -8.24
C LEU A 352 -7.10 4.10 -8.04
N THR A 353 -6.30 4.13 -6.98
CA THR A 353 -5.34 5.20 -6.69
C THR A 353 -3.97 4.65 -6.30
N ASP A 354 -2.92 5.41 -6.63
CA ASP A 354 -1.57 5.19 -6.13
C ASP A 354 -1.23 6.09 -4.93
N GLU A 355 -2.20 6.87 -4.42
CA GLU A 355 -2.04 7.64 -3.18
C GLU A 355 -1.64 6.73 -2.00
N SER A 356 -0.84 7.29 -1.11
CA SER A 356 -0.58 6.70 0.21
C SER A 356 -1.80 6.92 1.11
N LEU A 357 -2.42 5.83 1.54
CA LEU A 357 -3.65 5.88 2.34
C LEU A 357 -3.38 5.43 3.77
N LEU A 358 -4.03 6.09 4.73
CA LEU A 358 -4.09 5.65 6.12
C LEU A 358 -5.47 5.05 6.39
N ILE A 359 -5.51 3.88 7.03
CA ILE A 359 -6.75 3.18 7.36
C ILE A 359 -6.77 2.91 8.86
N SER A 360 -7.90 3.24 9.50
CA SER A 360 -8.17 2.87 10.88
C SER A 360 -9.65 2.62 11.12
N ALA A 361 -9.95 1.59 11.90
CA ALA A 361 -11.28 1.39 12.50
C ALA A 361 -11.37 1.96 13.92
N ALA A 362 -10.24 2.32 14.53
CA ALA A 362 -10.18 2.77 15.92
C ALA A 362 -10.12 4.30 16.05
N TYR A 363 -9.56 4.99 15.06
CA TYR A 363 -9.34 6.43 15.08
C TYR A 363 -10.10 7.12 13.96
N ALA A 364 -10.56 8.34 14.25
CA ALA A 364 -11.12 9.21 13.23
C ALA A 364 -9.99 9.84 12.43
N ILE A 365 -9.92 9.54 11.13
CA ILE A 365 -8.94 10.11 10.20
C ILE A 365 -9.65 11.22 9.41
N ASP A 366 -9.20 12.45 9.60
CA ASP A 366 -9.58 13.56 8.73
C ASP A 366 -8.51 13.72 7.65
N GLU A 367 -8.84 13.23 6.46
CA GLU A 367 -7.98 13.29 5.27
C GLU A 367 -7.79 14.73 4.76
N SER A 368 -8.75 15.62 5.00
CA SER A 368 -8.71 17.00 4.54
C SER A 368 -7.87 17.88 5.47
N ALA A 369 -8.05 17.73 6.77
CA ALA A 369 -7.27 18.43 7.79
C ALA A 369 -5.93 17.76 8.09
N ARG A 370 -5.72 16.53 7.59
CA ARG A 370 -4.58 15.67 7.91
C ARG A 370 -4.41 15.49 9.41
N THR A 371 -5.49 15.07 10.07
CA THR A 371 -5.49 14.82 11.52
C THR A 371 -6.00 13.42 11.88
N ILE A 372 -5.51 12.89 12.99
CA ILE A 372 -5.98 11.65 13.61
C ILE A 372 -6.55 12.02 14.98
N ALA A 373 -7.78 11.63 15.27
CA ALA A 373 -8.47 11.94 16.54
C ALA A 373 -9.06 10.68 17.19
N GLY A 374 -9.46 10.80 18.46
CA GLY A 374 -9.93 9.68 19.29
C GLY A 374 -8.80 8.85 19.91
N VAL A 375 -7.57 9.39 19.92
CA VAL A 375 -6.43 8.80 20.61
C VAL A 375 -6.54 9.12 22.09
N ARG A 376 -6.53 8.10 22.95
CA ARG A 376 -6.75 8.32 24.38
C ARG A 376 -5.51 8.90 25.04
N HIS A 377 -5.71 9.75 26.04
CA HIS A 377 -4.60 10.23 26.86
C HIS A 377 -3.86 9.07 27.53
N GLY A 378 -2.54 9.03 27.34
CA GLY A 378 -1.66 7.99 27.86
C GLY A 378 -1.69 6.67 27.07
N GLU A 379 -2.28 6.65 25.87
CA GLU A 379 -2.23 5.49 24.99
C GLU A 379 -0.79 5.14 24.59
N ALA A 380 -0.43 3.85 24.66
CA ALA A 380 0.91 3.39 24.30
C ALA A 380 1.12 3.42 22.78
N VAL A 381 2.32 3.81 22.34
CA VAL A 381 2.69 3.91 20.92
C VAL A 381 2.44 2.61 20.15
N ASP A 382 2.80 1.45 20.72
CA ASP A 382 2.59 0.14 20.06
C ASP A 382 1.10 -0.17 19.87
N THR A 383 0.27 0.21 20.83
CA THR A 383 -1.20 0.05 20.74
C THR A 383 -1.78 0.99 19.68
N PHE A 384 -1.26 2.21 19.60
CA PHE A 384 -1.64 3.17 18.59
C PHE A 384 -1.30 2.68 17.17
N LEU A 385 -0.05 2.30 16.94
CA LEU A 385 0.44 1.85 15.62
C LEU A 385 -0.20 0.54 15.17
N SER A 386 -0.43 -0.42 16.08
CA SER A 386 -1.07 -1.70 15.73
C SER A 386 -2.54 -1.58 15.29
N ARG A 387 -3.19 -0.43 15.52
CA ARG A 387 -4.57 -0.13 15.07
C ARG A 387 -4.62 0.73 13.80
N LEU A 388 -3.47 0.95 13.18
CA LEU A 388 -3.33 1.64 11.90
C LEU A 388 -2.86 0.65 10.84
N ALA A 389 -3.41 0.80 9.64
CA ALA A 389 -2.90 0.17 8.44
C ALA A 389 -2.60 1.25 7.40
N SER A 390 -1.71 0.96 6.46
CA SER A 390 -1.45 1.84 5.33
C SER A 390 -1.45 1.08 4.02
N VAL A 391 -1.76 1.80 2.95
CA VAL A 391 -1.65 1.31 1.57
C VAL A 391 -0.70 2.24 0.84
N ASN A 392 0.16 1.68 -0.01
CA ASN A 392 1.18 2.43 -0.77
C ASN A 392 2.14 3.26 0.10
N ALA A 393 2.33 2.89 1.36
CA ALA A 393 3.23 3.58 2.28
C ALA A 393 3.76 2.68 3.39
N GLU A 394 4.83 3.15 4.02
CA GLU A 394 5.29 2.72 5.34
C GLU A 394 4.92 3.79 6.37
N ILE A 395 4.60 3.37 7.61
CA ILE A 395 4.21 4.26 8.70
C ILE A 395 5.41 4.55 9.60
N GLY A 396 5.65 5.83 9.90
CA GLY A 396 6.54 6.27 10.97
C GLY A 396 5.85 7.27 11.91
N LEU A 397 6.11 7.15 13.22
CA LEU A 397 5.66 8.12 14.22
C LEU A 397 6.83 9.00 14.67
N PHE A 398 6.57 10.30 14.75
CA PHE A 398 7.56 11.32 15.08
C PHE A 398 7.00 12.27 16.13
N ARG A 399 7.89 12.96 16.83
CA ARG A 399 7.54 14.08 17.72
C ARG A 399 6.85 15.20 16.94
N ALA A 400 6.31 16.18 17.65
CA ALA A 400 5.64 17.33 17.04
C ALA A 400 6.53 18.14 16.07
N ASP A 401 7.86 18.00 16.19
CA ASP A 401 8.83 18.56 15.25
C ASP A 401 8.82 17.92 13.85
N GLY A 402 8.20 16.73 13.71
CA GLY A 402 8.12 15.97 12.46
C GLY A 402 9.42 15.29 12.03
N THR A 403 10.47 15.33 12.85
CA THR A 403 11.81 14.81 12.49
C THR A 403 12.36 13.80 13.48
N THR A 404 11.96 13.85 14.75
CA THR A 404 12.48 12.95 15.79
C THR A 404 11.62 11.68 15.87
N PRO A 405 12.13 10.49 15.51
CA PRO A 405 11.34 9.26 15.52
C PRO A 405 10.94 8.82 16.93
N VAL A 406 9.78 8.17 17.05
CA VAL A 406 9.24 7.64 18.30
C VAL A 406 8.91 6.16 18.12
N ALA A 407 9.66 5.30 18.82
CA ALA A 407 9.51 3.84 18.74
C ALA A 407 8.85 3.23 19.99
N GLY A 408 8.42 4.03 20.96
CA GLY A 408 7.82 3.54 22.21
C GLY A 408 7.41 4.67 23.15
N GLY A 409 6.84 4.30 24.30
CA GLY A 409 6.27 5.24 25.26
C GLY A 409 4.78 5.51 25.01
N THR A 410 4.33 6.72 25.34
CA THR A 410 2.94 7.16 25.14
C THR A 410 2.82 8.12 23.96
N VAL A 411 1.68 8.08 23.27
CA VAL A 411 1.35 9.07 22.23
C VAL A 411 1.08 10.42 22.89
N GLU A 412 1.72 11.47 22.38
CA GLU A 412 1.57 12.84 22.83
C GLU A 412 0.80 13.66 21.79
N ASP A 413 0.04 14.65 22.26
CA ASP A 413 -0.68 15.57 21.39
C ASP A 413 0.30 16.31 20.45
N GLY A 414 -0.09 16.46 19.19
CA GLY A 414 0.69 17.15 18.16
C GLY A 414 1.78 16.30 17.48
N MET A 415 2.02 15.07 17.93
CA MET A 415 2.91 14.10 17.25
C MET A 415 2.55 13.95 15.77
N LYS A 416 3.54 13.60 14.94
CA LYS A 416 3.37 13.45 13.49
C LYS A 416 3.41 11.98 13.09
N LEU A 417 2.33 11.49 12.48
CA LEU A 417 2.34 10.21 11.78
C LEU A 417 2.66 10.47 10.30
N ILE A 418 3.79 9.97 9.83
CA ILE A 418 4.26 10.17 8.46
C ILE A 418 4.09 8.87 7.68
N LEU A 419 3.38 8.96 6.56
CA LEU A 419 3.31 7.93 5.55
C LEU A 419 4.40 8.17 4.51
N GLN A 420 5.43 7.34 4.52
CA GLN A 420 6.46 7.35 3.49
C GLN A 420 6.00 6.53 2.29
N SER A 421 5.83 7.16 1.12
CA SER A 421 5.31 6.47 -0.06
C SER A 421 6.25 5.36 -0.54
N THR A 422 5.69 4.18 -0.84
CA THR A 422 6.39 3.08 -1.54
C THR A 422 6.31 3.22 -3.07
N LYS A 423 5.70 4.30 -3.55
CA LYS A 423 5.54 4.66 -4.97
C LYS A 423 6.38 5.88 -5.37
N GLY A 424 7.23 6.38 -4.47
CA GLY A 424 8.07 7.56 -4.73
C GLY A 424 7.31 8.88 -4.73
N GLN A 425 6.10 8.91 -4.17
CA GLN A 425 5.35 10.15 -3.92
C GLN A 425 5.88 10.85 -2.67
N GLU A 426 5.60 12.16 -2.56
CA GLU A 426 5.92 12.93 -1.36
C GLU A 426 5.25 12.33 -0.11
N PRO A 427 5.91 12.37 1.06
CA PRO A 427 5.33 11.85 2.29
C PRO A 427 4.04 12.57 2.68
N VAL A 428 3.07 11.81 3.19
CA VAL A 428 1.84 12.38 3.75
C VAL A 428 1.98 12.46 5.26
N VAL A 429 1.76 13.63 5.84
CA VAL A 429 1.94 13.88 7.27
C VAL A 429 0.59 14.14 7.94
N TYR A 430 0.27 13.37 8.97
CA TYR A 430 -0.88 13.58 9.84
C TYR A 430 -0.45 14.12 11.20
N THR A 431 -1.24 15.04 11.76
CA THR A 431 -1.12 15.48 13.15
C THR A 431 -2.00 14.60 14.04
N VAL A 432 -1.41 14.03 15.07
CA VAL A 432 -2.13 13.22 16.05
C VAL A 432 -2.70 14.13 17.14
N ASN A 433 -4.01 14.07 17.32
CA ASN A 433 -4.74 14.80 18.34
C ASN A 433 -5.11 13.82 19.47
N VAL A 434 -4.58 14.08 20.67
CA VAL A 434 -4.83 13.25 21.85
C VAL A 434 -5.95 13.88 22.67
N ASP A 435 -6.93 13.08 23.07
CA ASP A 435 -8.06 13.54 23.86
C ASP A 435 -7.58 14.16 25.19
N SER A 436 -8.31 15.18 25.67
CA SER A 436 -8.02 15.80 26.97
C SER A 436 -8.00 14.74 28.08
N PRO A 437 -7.02 14.76 29.00
CA PRO A 437 -6.92 13.79 30.09
C PRO A 437 -8.16 13.77 30.99
N PHE A 438 -8.86 14.91 31.09
CA PHE A 438 -10.07 15.05 31.87
C PHE A 438 -11.18 15.78 31.12
N THR A 439 -12.42 15.40 31.39
CA THR A 439 -13.61 16.22 31.14
C THR A 439 -13.96 16.91 32.46
N ILE A 440 -14.06 18.24 32.49
CA ILE A 440 -14.25 18.99 33.73
C ILE A 440 -15.41 19.99 33.66
N SER A 441 -16.01 20.26 34.81
CA SER A 441 -16.97 21.34 35.03
C SER A 441 -16.74 21.97 36.40
N THR A 442 -16.67 23.30 36.45
CA THR A 442 -16.40 24.04 37.69
C THR A 442 -17.51 25.01 38.04
N SER A 443 -17.72 25.25 39.33
CA SER A 443 -18.70 26.22 39.82
C SER A 443 -18.35 26.71 41.22
N PHE A 444 -18.88 27.88 41.58
CA PHE A 444 -18.76 28.45 42.91
C PHE A 444 -20.02 28.25 43.73
N LYS A 445 -19.86 28.13 45.05
CA LYS A 445 -20.91 28.26 46.04
C LYS A 445 -20.44 29.24 47.12
N VAL A 446 -21.31 30.17 47.53
CA VAL A 446 -21.04 31.12 48.61
C VAL A 446 -22.13 30.98 49.68
N GLY A 447 -21.76 30.53 50.87
CA GLY A 447 -22.70 30.19 51.93
C GLY A 447 -23.67 29.10 51.48
N HIS A 448 -24.97 29.41 51.42
CA HIS A 448 -26.00 28.51 50.92
C HIS A 448 -26.32 28.69 49.42
N ASN A 449 -25.78 29.73 48.77
CA ASN A 449 -26.06 30.03 47.36
C ASN A 449 -25.15 29.23 46.43
N GLY A 450 -25.75 28.30 45.66
CA GLY A 450 -25.03 27.47 44.67
C GLY A 450 -24.77 28.15 43.32
N HIS A 451 -25.31 29.36 43.11
CA HIS A 451 -25.09 30.17 41.91
C HIS A 451 -24.88 31.65 42.32
N PRO A 452 -23.76 31.95 42.99
CA PRO A 452 -23.47 33.29 43.46
C PRO A 452 -23.20 34.24 42.29
N ALA A 453 -23.78 35.45 42.37
CA ALA A 453 -23.46 36.55 41.47
C ALA A 453 -22.19 37.30 41.90
N GLY A 454 -21.77 37.16 43.16
CA GLY A 454 -20.55 37.76 43.71
C GLY A 454 -20.14 37.16 45.06
N LEU A 455 -19.05 37.67 45.61
CA LEU A 455 -18.55 37.28 46.95
C LEU A 455 -19.44 37.84 48.07
N ALA A 456 -19.53 37.13 49.19
CA ALA A 456 -20.28 37.58 50.37
C ALA A 456 -19.38 37.60 51.63
N PRO A 457 -19.25 38.75 52.32
CA PRO A 457 -18.42 38.86 53.52
C PRO A 457 -18.71 37.80 54.58
N GLY A 458 -17.66 37.16 55.10
CA GLY A 458 -17.78 36.19 56.18
C GLY A 458 -18.45 34.86 55.81
N GLU A 459 -18.96 34.69 54.59
CA GLU A 459 -19.54 33.43 54.13
C GLU A 459 -18.46 32.43 53.69
N LEU A 460 -18.82 31.14 53.64
CA LEU A 460 -17.94 30.11 53.11
C LEU A 460 -17.93 30.18 51.58
N LEU A 461 -16.77 30.46 50.98
CA LEU A 461 -16.54 30.27 49.55
C LEU A 461 -16.12 28.81 49.31
N THR A 462 -16.84 28.12 48.43
CA THR A 462 -16.52 26.77 48.01
C THR A 462 -16.44 26.71 46.49
N GLY A 463 -15.27 26.34 45.97
CA GLY A 463 -15.14 25.86 44.60
C GLY A 463 -15.57 24.40 44.51
N MET A 464 -16.25 24.07 43.42
CA MET A 464 -16.69 22.71 43.10
C MET A 464 -16.14 22.33 41.73
N LEU A 465 -15.64 21.11 41.62
CA LEU A 465 -15.16 20.50 40.38
C LEU A 465 -15.85 19.15 40.20
N GLN A 466 -16.51 18.95 39.08
CA GLN A 466 -16.82 17.62 38.58
C GLN A 466 -15.77 17.24 37.54
N ALA A 467 -15.08 16.13 37.73
CA ALA A 467 -14.03 15.66 36.83
C ALA A 467 -14.24 14.20 36.45
N THR A 468 -14.14 13.90 35.16
CA THR A 468 -14.11 12.55 34.60
C THR A 468 -12.72 12.27 34.02
N ASN A 469 -12.09 11.17 34.43
CA ASN A 469 -10.81 10.73 33.88
C ASN A 469 -11.02 10.03 32.53
N ASN A 470 -10.55 10.64 31.43
CA ASN A 470 -10.67 10.10 30.08
C ASN A 470 -9.46 9.26 29.65
N GLY A 471 -8.41 9.20 30.47
CA GLY A 471 -7.17 8.49 30.15
C GLY A 471 -7.26 6.99 30.35
N ALA A 472 -6.25 6.29 29.84
CA ALA A 472 -6.15 4.83 29.93
C ALA A 472 -5.75 4.31 31.32
N ALA A 473 -5.25 5.18 32.21
CA ALA A 473 -4.75 4.85 33.54
C ALA A 473 -5.37 5.74 34.62
N ALA A 474 -5.12 5.40 35.88
CA ALA A 474 -5.49 6.26 37.00
C ALA A 474 -4.72 7.59 36.93
N GLN A 475 -5.43 8.71 37.07
CA GLN A 475 -4.87 10.05 36.96
C GLN A 475 -5.26 10.91 38.15
N THR A 476 -4.38 11.82 38.55
CA THR A 476 -4.62 12.73 39.67
C THR A 476 -5.03 14.10 39.17
N VAL A 477 -6.10 14.64 39.74
CA VAL A 477 -6.61 15.99 39.48
C VAL A 477 -6.64 16.80 40.78
N THR A 478 -6.31 18.08 40.68
CA THR A 478 -6.36 19.03 41.80
C THR A 478 -7.22 20.23 41.45
N LEU A 479 -8.20 20.52 42.31
CA LEU A 479 -8.98 21.76 42.32
C LEU A 479 -8.31 22.74 43.28
N VAL A 480 -8.05 23.96 42.83
CA VAL A 480 -7.63 25.09 43.66
C VAL A 480 -8.71 26.16 43.65
N THR A 481 -9.18 26.55 44.83
CA THR A 481 -10.01 27.75 45.03
C THR A 481 -9.12 28.82 45.62
N ALA A 482 -9.00 29.96 44.95
CA ALA A 482 -8.10 31.04 45.35
C ALA A 482 -8.85 32.38 45.39
N LEU A 483 -8.42 33.26 46.29
CA LEU A 483 -8.91 34.62 46.46
C LEU A 483 -7.76 35.59 46.25
N TYR A 484 -7.98 36.57 45.39
CA TYR A 484 -7.04 37.62 45.04
C TYR A 484 -7.59 38.97 45.47
N ASP A 485 -6.71 39.90 45.84
CA ASP A 485 -7.07 41.30 46.06
C ASP A 485 -7.19 42.08 44.74
N ASP A 486 -7.35 43.40 44.83
CA ASP A 486 -7.50 44.32 43.70
C ASP A 486 -6.18 44.90 43.19
N SER A 487 -5.03 44.40 43.66
CA SER A 487 -3.73 44.97 43.29
C SER A 487 -3.25 44.50 41.91
N GLY A 488 -3.01 45.45 41.01
CA GLY A 488 -2.54 45.15 39.65
C GLY A 488 -3.61 44.50 38.76
N GLU A 489 -3.17 43.88 37.66
CA GLU A 489 -4.08 43.31 36.64
C GLU A 489 -4.81 42.05 37.15
N ASP A 490 -4.10 41.23 37.94
CA ASP A 490 -4.57 39.92 38.41
C ASP A 490 -4.84 39.79 39.92
N GLY A 491 -4.47 40.80 40.72
CA GLY A 491 -4.50 40.74 42.18
C GLY A 491 -3.32 39.97 42.79
N ALA A 492 -2.98 40.26 44.04
CA ALA A 492 -2.12 39.41 44.86
C ALA A 492 -2.94 38.32 45.54
N LEU A 493 -2.36 37.12 45.67
CA LEU A 493 -3.04 35.99 46.33
C LEU A 493 -3.21 36.26 47.82
N VAL A 494 -4.46 36.31 48.28
CA VAL A 494 -4.84 36.56 49.67
C VAL A 494 -5.05 35.26 50.44
N ASN A 495 -5.77 34.31 49.83
CA ASN A 495 -6.09 33.03 50.46
C ASN A 495 -6.33 31.96 49.40
N PHE A 496 -6.11 30.70 49.74
CA PHE A 496 -6.47 29.58 48.88
C PHE A 496 -6.75 28.31 49.68
N SER A 497 -7.48 27.40 49.05
CA SER A 497 -7.68 26.02 49.49
C SER A 497 -7.64 25.12 48.28
N TYR A 498 -7.20 23.89 48.44
CA TYR A 498 -7.14 22.93 47.36
C TYR A 498 -7.59 21.54 47.78
N ARG A 499 -8.01 20.75 46.80
CA ARG A 499 -8.36 19.34 46.97
C ARG A 499 -7.78 18.54 45.82
N THR A 500 -7.11 17.45 46.16
CA THR A 500 -6.50 16.53 45.21
C THR A 500 -7.17 15.17 45.32
N GLN A 501 -7.39 14.51 44.18
CA GLN A 501 -7.92 13.15 44.13
C GLN A 501 -7.36 12.39 42.92
N THR A 502 -7.02 11.12 43.14
CA THR A 502 -6.71 10.18 42.05
C THR A 502 -8.00 9.48 41.64
N LEU A 503 -8.30 9.53 40.35
CA LEU A 503 -9.48 8.91 39.72
C LEU A 503 -9.03 7.72 38.88
N ALA A 504 -9.70 6.58 39.03
CA ALA A 504 -9.50 5.44 38.12
C ALA A 504 -9.91 5.81 36.68
N ALA A 505 -9.46 5.03 35.69
CA ALA A 505 -9.83 5.25 34.29
C ALA A 505 -11.37 5.21 34.12
N GLY A 506 -11.95 6.22 33.50
CA GLY A 506 -13.40 6.38 33.33
C GLY A 506 -14.17 6.83 34.58
N GLU A 507 -13.52 6.96 35.74
CA GLU A 507 -14.18 7.42 36.96
C GLU A 507 -14.56 8.89 36.87
N THR A 508 -15.76 9.22 37.37
CA THR A 508 -16.22 10.59 37.58
C THR A 508 -16.36 10.89 39.07
N SER A 509 -15.80 12.00 39.54
CA SER A 509 -15.91 12.41 40.94
C SER A 509 -16.14 13.91 41.10
N THR A 510 -16.62 14.29 42.28
CA THR A 510 -16.83 15.70 42.67
C THR A 510 -15.85 16.08 43.76
N LEU A 511 -15.02 17.09 43.50
CA LEU A 511 -14.08 17.67 44.46
C LEU A 511 -14.60 19.02 44.92
N THR A 512 -14.37 19.34 46.19
CA THR A 512 -14.68 20.64 46.76
C THR A 512 -13.50 21.17 47.55
N ALA A 513 -13.17 22.45 47.36
CA ALA A 513 -12.18 23.18 48.14
C ALA A 513 -12.76 24.54 48.52
N GLY A 514 -12.42 25.05 49.69
CA GLY A 514 -13.06 26.28 50.17
C GLY A 514 -12.50 26.80 51.47
N PHE A 515 -12.83 28.05 51.77
CA PHE A 515 -12.43 28.78 52.96
C PHE A 515 -13.43 29.89 53.26
N LYS A 516 -13.45 30.35 54.51
CA LYS A 516 -14.28 31.46 54.94
C LYS A 516 -13.75 32.77 54.36
N LEU A 517 -14.61 33.56 53.73
CA LEU A 517 -14.26 34.86 53.20
C LEU A 517 -13.99 35.88 54.32
N PRO A 518 -13.12 36.87 54.10
CA PRO A 518 -12.94 37.98 55.03
C PRO A 518 -14.22 38.81 55.16
N ASN A 519 -14.27 39.65 56.21
CA ASN A 519 -15.43 40.54 56.45
C ASN A 519 -15.50 41.72 55.47
N ALA A 520 -14.47 41.93 54.66
CA ALA A 520 -14.45 42.89 53.56
C ALA A 520 -13.94 42.16 52.31
N VAL A 521 -14.72 42.19 51.23
CA VAL A 521 -14.44 41.48 49.96
C VAL A 521 -14.53 42.41 48.75
N ALA A 522 -14.72 43.71 48.96
CA ALA A 522 -14.76 44.69 47.87
C ALA A 522 -13.43 44.68 47.11
N GLY A 523 -13.51 44.67 45.78
CA GLY A 523 -12.34 44.57 44.90
C GLY A 523 -11.70 43.18 44.79
N PHE A 524 -12.08 42.22 45.66
CA PHE A 524 -11.49 40.89 45.62
C PHE A 524 -12.08 40.03 44.49
N LYS A 525 -11.27 39.10 43.98
CA LYS A 525 -11.68 38.13 42.95
C LYS A 525 -11.38 36.72 43.39
N ALA A 526 -12.37 35.83 43.35
CA ALA A 526 -12.15 34.41 43.48
C ALA A 526 -11.88 33.77 42.11
N LYS A 527 -10.92 32.84 42.05
CA LYS A 527 -10.56 32.07 40.86
C LYS A 527 -10.56 30.57 41.18
N LEU A 528 -11.09 29.74 40.26
CA LEU A 528 -10.92 28.28 40.30
C LEU A 528 -9.88 27.84 39.29
N PHE A 529 -8.86 27.11 39.74
CA PHE A 529 -7.89 26.47 38.86
C PHE A 529 -8.06 24.96 38.95
N VAL A 530 -7.94 24.29 37.80
CA VAL A 530 -7.95 22.84 37.71
C VAL A 530 -6.66 22.41 37.04
N VAL A 531 -5.89 21.61 37.75
CA VAL A 531 -4.58 21.15 37.29
C VAL A 531 -4.46 19.65 37.41
N SER A 532 -3.67 19.03 36.55
CA SER A 532 -3.27 17.63 36.68
C SER A 532 -2.08 17.49 37.64
N GLY A 533 -2.04 16.36 38.34
CA GLY A 533 -0.97 16.03 39.29
C GLY A 533 -1.34 16.28 40.76
N SER A 534 -0.47 15.78 41.65
CA SER A 534 -0.64 15.86 43.10
C SER A 534 -0.02 17.11 43.72
N ASP A 535 0.84 17.81 42.98
CA ASP A 535 1.50 19.03 43.44
C ASP A 535 0.97 20.23 42.64
N PHE A 536 0.22 21.11 43.29
CA PHE A 536 -0.30 22.31 42.64
C PHE A 536 0.76 23.40 42.42
N LEU A 537 1.92 23.30 43.10
CA LEU A 537 3.05 24.21 42.90
C LEU A 537 3.92 23.78 41.71
N ALA A 538 3.81 22.51 41.30
CA ALA A 538 4.43 21.95 40.11
C ALA A 538 3.43 21.06 39.34
N PRO A 539 2.34 21.64 38.82
CA PRO A 539 1.31 20.86 38.13
C PRO A 539 1.88 20.27 36.85
N THR A 540 1.42 19.07 36.50
CA THR A 540 1.82 18.42 35.24
C THR A 540 1.06 18.97 34.03
N GLY A 541 0.04 19.80 34.25
CA GLY A 541 -0.72 20.48 33.21
C GLY A 541 -1.85 21.36 33.78
N ILE A 542 -2.21 22.40 33.04
CA ILE A 542 -3.36 23.28 33.33
C ILE A 542 -4.54 22.78 32.49
N LEU A 543 -5.68 22.49 33.12
CA LEU A 543 -6.81 21.82 32.47
C LEU A 543 -7.93 22.78 32.04
N SER A 544 -7.93 24.02 32.51
CA SER A 544 -8.81 25.08 32.03
C SER A 544 -8.32 26.49 32.37
N GLU A 545 -8.82 27.47 31.63
CA GLU A 545 -8.84 28.86 32.08
C GLU A 545 -9.59 28.99 33.42
N PRO A 546 -9.20 29.94 34.29
CA PRO A 546 -9.81 30.06 35.60
C PRO A 546 -11.21 30.68 35.53
N ALA A 547 -12.18 30.02 36.16
CA ALA A 547 -13.49 30.63 36.40
C ALA A 547 -13.36 31.76 37.43
N VAL A 548 -13.93 32.94 37.17
CA VAL A 548 -13.77 34.13 38.02
C VAL A 548 -15.11 34.58 38.64
N LEU A 549 -15.09 34.90 39.93
CA LEU A 549 -16.21 35.51 40.66
C LEU A 549 -15.71 36.75 41.42
N ALA A 550 -16.28 37.92 41.16
CA ALA A 550 -15.84 39.18 41.76
C ALA A 550 -16.67 39.56 42.99
N GLY A 551 -16.07 40.28 43.94
CA GLY A 551 -16.80 41.09 44.91
C GLY A 551 -17.22 42.42 44.27
N GLU A 552 -18.42 42.88 44.58
CA GLU A 552 -18.85 44.25 44.23
C GLU A 552 -18.03 45.31 44.95
#